data_AF-B7FL83-F1
#
_entry.id   AF-B7FL83-F1
#
_cell.length_a   1.000
_cell.length_b   1.000
_cell.length_c   1.000
_cell.angle_alpha   90.00
_cell.angle_beta   90.00
_cell.angle_gamma   90.00
#
_symmetry.space_group_name_H-M   'P 1'
#
loop_
_entity.id
_entity.type
_entity.pdbx_description
1 polymer ?
#
loop_
_entity_poly.entity_id
_entity_poly.type
_entity_poly.pdbx_seq_one_letter_code
_entity_poly.pdbx_strand_id
1 'polypeptide(L)'
;MKRMTIPEIRQHPWFQLHLPRYLAVPPPDTLQQAKKIDEEILQEVVNRGFAREPLVDSLKNRVQNEGTVTYYLLLDNRYRVSTGYLGAEFQETMDSGLNRIHSGEVASPVVGHRFPGYIDYQGVGMRQQFPAERKWALGLQSRAQPREIMTEVLKALQELNVCWKKIGPCNMKCRWAVGIPGHHGGNDSIIENEAVPKTTVVKFELQLYKTQEKYLLDLQRLEGPQFLFLDLCAAFLAQLRVL
;
A
#
# COMPACT_ATOMS: atom_id res chain seq x y z
N MET A 1 16.33 14.91 -24.34
CA MET A 1 15.59 13.64 -24.09
C MET A 1 14.10 13.93 -24.12
N LYS A 2 13.30 13.26 -24.97
CA LYS A 2 11.84 13.45 -25.02
C LYS A 2 11.18 12.36 -24.15
N ARG A 3 10.39 12.75 -23.13
CA ARG A 3 9.65 11.83 -22.26
C ARG A 3 8.30 11.50 -22.91
N MET A 4 7.87 10.26 -22.78
CA MET A 4 6.55 9.78 -23.21
C MET A 4 5.45 10.36 -22.29
N THR A 5 4.30 10.72 -22.85
CA THR A 5 3.14 11.28 -22.16
C THR A 5 2.22 10.19 -21.60
N ILE A 6 1.33 10.52 -20.64
CA ILE A 6 0.38 9.55 -20.07
C ILE A 6 -0.52 8.90 -21.15
N PRO A 7 -1.07 9.64 -22.15
CA PRO A 7 -1.82 9.02 -23.25
C PRO A 7 -0.99 7.99 -24.04
N GLU A 8 0.28 8.28 -24.27
CA GLU A 8 1.20 7.36 -24.97
C GLU A 8 1.54 6.14 -24.08
N ILE A 9 1.71 6.32 -22.77
CA ILE A 9 1.87 5.20 -21.81
C ILE A 9 0.65 4.27 -21.83
N ARG A 10 -0.57 4.81 -21.86
CA ARG A 10 -1.82 4.00 -21.92
C ARG A 10 -1.94 3.18 -23.20
N GLN A 11 -1.26 3.58 -24.27
CA GLN A 11 -1.20 2.86 -25.54
C GLN A 11 -0.06 1.82 -25.59
N HIS A 12 0.84 1.83 -24.60
CA HIS A 12 2.02 0.97 -24.61
C HIS A 12 1.64 -0.51 -24.34
N PRO A 13 2.13 -1.49 -25.14
CA PRO A 13 1.75 -2.91 -24.99
C PRO A 13 1.99 -3.48 -23.59
N TRP A 14 3.10 -3.09 -22.95
CA TRP A 14 3.39 -3.51 -21.57
C TRP A 14 2.37 -2.97 -20.55
N PHE A 15 1.82 -1.78 -20.76
CA PHE A 15 0.83 -1.18 -19.86
C PHE A 15 -0.56 -1.81 -20.03
N GLN A 16 -0.88 -2.28 -21.22
CA GLN A 16 -2.17 -2.91 -21.53
C GLN A 16 -2.26 -4.37 -21.06
N LEU A 17 -1.11 -5.03 -20.88
CA LEU A 17 -1.06 -6.42 -20.44
C LEU A 17 -1.62 -6.54 -19.01
N HIS A 18 -2.72 -7.28 -18.85
CA HIS A 18 -3.44 -7.43 -17.58
C HIS A 18 -3.92 -6.11 -16.94
N LEU A 19 -4.13 -5.05 -17.72
CA LEU A 19 -4.65 -3.79 -17.20
C LEU A 19 -6.05 -4.03 -16.61
N PRO A 20 -6.25 -3.85 -15.29
CA PRO A 20 -7.57 -3.99 -14.68
C PRO A 20 -8.57 -3.01 -15.30
N ARG A 21 -9.82 -3.47 -15.49
CA ARG A 21 -10.86 -2.69 -16.19
C ARG A 21 -11.10 -1.31 -15.55
N TYR A 22 -11.03 -1.22 -14.22
CA TYR A 22 -11.18 0.05 -13.50
C TYR A 22 -10.07 1.08 -13.79
N LEU A 23 -8.90 0.65 -14.29
CA LEU A 23 -7.82 1.54 -14.76
C LEU A 23 -7.90 1.82 -16.27
N ALA A 24 -8.52 0.91 -17.03
CA ALA A 24 -8.72 1.06 -18.47
C ALA A 24 -9.74 2.16 -18.78
N VAL A 25 -10.76 2.32 -17.95
CA VAL A 25 -11.75 3.40 -18.05
C VAL A 25 -11.09 4.73 -17.65
N PRO A 26 -11.14 5.78 -18.47
CA PRO A 26 -10.71 7.11 -18.04
C PRO A 26 -11.54 7.49 -16.81
N PRO A 27 -10.93 7.96 -15.71
CA PRO A 27 -11.71 8.41 -14.56
C PRO A 27 -12.75 9.42 -15.07
N PRO A 28 -14.02 9.30 -14.65
CA PRO A 28 -15.04 10.26 -15.04
C PRO A 28 -14.53 11.66 -14.70
N ASP A 29 -14.85 12.63 -15.57
CA ASP A 29 -14.31 13.99 -15.54
C ASP A 29 -14.45 14.58 -14.12
N THR A 30 -13.36 14.47 -13.36
CA THR A 30 -13.36 14.66 -11.90
C THR A 30 -13.63 16.13 -11.59
N LEU A 31 -13.34 17.01 -12.55
CA LEU A 31 -13.66 18.43 -12.53
C LEU A 31 -15.16 18.70 -12.63
N GLN A 32 -15.92 17.89 -13.37
CA GLN A 32 -17.38 18.05 -13.46
C GLN A 32 -18.10 17.46 -12.26
N GLN A 33 -17.64 16.31 -11.76
CA GLN A 33 -18.16 15.73 -10.52
C GLN A 33 -17.83 16.60 -9.31
N ALA A 34 -16.62 17.16 -9.22
CA ALA A 34 -16.23 18.07 -8.13
C ALA A 34 -16.97 19.42 -8.15
N LYS A 35 -17.67 19.77 -9.25
CA LYS A 35 -18.51 20.97 -9.34
C LYS A 35 -19.96 20.71 -8.93
N LYS A 36 -20.40 19.45 -8.87
CA LYS A 36 -21.76 19.09 -8.48
C LYS A 36 -21.82 19.02 -6.96
N ILE A 37 -22.44 20.01 -6.33
CA ILE A 37 -22.74 19.98 -4.91
C ILE A 37 -23.93 19.03 -4.72
N ASP A 38 -23.73 17.97 -3.94
CA ASP A 38 -24.78 17.11 -3.42
C ASP A 38 -25.64 17.92 -2.42
N GLU A 39 -26.86 18.27 -2.83
CA GLU A 39 -27.80 19.07 -2.04
C GLU A 39 -28.27 18.34 -0.77
N GLU A 40 -28.26 17.00 -0.77
CA GLU A 40 -28.71 16.24 0.39
C GLU A 40 -27.66 16.27 1.51
N ILE A 41 -26.39 16.10 1.16
CA ILE A 41 -25.29 16.31 2.10
C ILE A 41 -25.23 17.77 2.55
N LEU A 42 -25.44 18.71 1.62
CA LEU A 42 -25.46 20.14 1.94
C LEU A 42 -26.52 20.44 3.02
N GLN A 43 -27.73 19.92 2.85
CA GLN A 43 -28.80 20.09 3.83
C GLN A 43 -28.45 19.45 5.17
N GLU A 44 -27.77 18.30 5.19
CA GLU A 44 -27.31 17.68 6.43
C GLU A 44 -26.29 18.57 7.17
N VAL A 45 -25.36 19.20 6.45
CA VAL A 45 -24.41 20.16 7.05
C VAL A 45 -25.14 21.38 7.58
N VAL A 46 -26.14 21.90 6.85
CA VAL A 46 -26.96 23.03 7.32
C VAL A 46 -27.73 22.67 8.60
N ASN A 47 -28.28 21.46 8.68
CA ASN A 47 -28.97 20.96 9.88
C ASN A 47 -28.04 20.83 11.10
N ARG A 48 -26.72 20.77 10.89
CA ARG A 48 -25.70 20.74 11.95
C ARG A 48 -25.27 22.14 12.41
N GLY A 49 -25.93 23.20 11.92
CA GLY A 49 -25.74 24.59 12.39
C GLY A 49 -24.91 25.47 11.46
N PHE A 50 -24.53 24.99 10.27
CA PHE A 50 -23.81 25.82 9.30
C PHE A 50 -24.77 26.62 8.41
N ALA A 51 -24.43 27.88 8.13
CA ALA A 51 -25.23 28.71 7.22
C ALA A 51 -25.07 28.25 5.77
N ARG A 52 -26.19 28.14 5.03
CA ARG A 52 -26.22 27.61 3.66
C ARG A 52 -25.43 28.47 2.67
N GLU A 53 -25.67 29.78 2.64
CA GLU A 53 -25.06 30.67 1.64
C GLU A 53 -23.52 30.74 1.75
N PRO A 54 -22.92 30.93 2.94
CA PRO A 54 -21.47 30.89 3.09
C PRO A 54 -20.85 29.53 2.76
N LEU A 55 -21.57 28.44 3.06
CA LEU A 55 -21.11 27.08 2.77
C LEU A 55 -21.09 26.81 1.27
N VAL A 56 -22.15 27.18 0.53
CA VAL A 56 -22.22 27.02 -0.92
C VAL A 56 -21.13 27.84 -1.61
N ASP A 57 -20.89 29.07 -1.17
CA ASP A 57 -19.80 29.89 -1.70
C ASP A 57 -18.43 29.26 -1.42
N SER A 58 -18.21 28.76 -0.19
CA SER A 58 -16.98 28.08 0.19
C SER A 58 -16.73 26.81 -0.65
N LEU A 59 -17.76 26.02 -0.93
CA LEU A 59 -17.68 24.81 -1.77
C LEU A 59 -17.36 25.15 -3.23
N LYS A 60 -17.96 26.21 -3.78
CA LYS A 60 -17.68 26.68 -5.15
C LYS A 60 -16.26 27.20 -5.29
N ASN A 61 -15.79 27.94 -4.29
CA ASN A 61 -14.46 28.58 -4.28
C ASN A 61 -13.35 27.65 -3.73
N ARG A 62 -13.67 26.41 -3.34
CA ARG A 62 -12.75 25.42 -2.76
C ARG A 62 -11.99 25.93 -1.53
N VAL A 63 -12.67 26.74 -0.72
CA VAL A 63 -12.13 27.27 0.54
C VAL A 63 -12.18 26.18 1.60
N GLN A 64 -11.06 25.92 2.28
CA GLN A 64 -11.03 25.00 3.41
C GLN A 64 -11.48 25.69 4.69
N ASN A 65 -12.58 25.23 5.27
CA ASN A 65 -13.14 25.70 6.54
C ASN A 65 -13.96 24.58 7.20
N GLU A 66 -14.44 24.79 8.42
CA GLU A 66 -15.18 23.78 9.17
C GLU A 66 -16.42 23.25 8.43
N GLY A 67 -17.13 24.12 7.70
CA GLY A 67 -18.32 23.74 6.93
C GLY A 67 -17.99 22.85 5.73
N THR A 68 -16.98 23.21 4.94
CA THR A 68 -16.52 22.38 3.80
C THR A 68 -15.89 21.07 4.25
N VAL A 69 -15.14 21.06 5.35
CA VAL A 69 -14.62 19.82 5.95
C VAL A 69 -15.76 18.91 6.37
N THR A 70 -16.78 19.45 7.05
CA THR A 70 -17.97 18.69 7.47
C THR A 70 -18.71 18.12 6.26
N TYR A 71 -18.89 18.94 5.22
CA TYR A 71 -19.49 18.50 3.95
C TYR A 71 -18.74 17.33 3.33
N TYR A 72 -17.42 17.43 3.16
CA TYR A 72 -16.63 16.38 2.53
C TYR A 72 -16.54 15.11 3.39
N LEU A 73 -16.56 15.22 4.72
CA LEU A 73 -16.61 14.05 5.61
C LEU A 73 -17.94 13.29 5.50
N LEU A 74 -19.07 14.02 5.44
CA LEU A 74 -20.39 13.41 5.27
C LEU A 74 -20.55 12.80 3.87
N LEU A 75 -20.06 13.52 2.85
CA LEU A 75 -19.97 13.01 1.48
C LEU A 75 -19.17 11.70 1.45
N ASP A 76 -17.95 11.70 1.98
CA ASP A 76 -17.10 10.50 1.98
C ASP A 76 -17.72 9.36 2.78
N ASN A 77 -18.39 9.61 3.91
CA ASN A 77 -19.07 8.57 4.69
C ASN A 77 -20.22 7.92 3.88
N ARG A 78 -21.07 8.73 3.25
CA ARG A 78 -22.20 8.25 2.47
C ARG A 78 -21.77 7.46 1.23
N TYR A 79 -20.76 7.98 0.54
CA TYR A 79 -20.23 7.34 -0.67
C TYR A 79 -19.22 6.24 -0.36
N ARG A 80 -18.61 6.15 0.83
CA ARG A 80 -17.82 4.96 1.24
C ARG A 80 -18.69 3.72 1.38
N VAL A 81 -19.92 3.87 1.85
CA VAL A 81 -20.89 2.76 2.02
C VAL A 81 -21.55 2.38 0.69
N SER A 82 -21.72 3.32 -0.24
CA SER A 82 -22.41 3.08 -1.53
C SER A 82 -21.52 3.06 -2.78
N THR A 83 -20.28 3.53 -2.73
CA THR A 83 -19.29 3.39 -3.83
C THR A 83 -18.65 2.01 -3.75
N GLY A 84 -19.49 1.01 -3.96
CA GLY A 84 -19.07 -0.32 -4.40
C GLY A 84 -18.60 -0.32 -5.85
N TYR A 85 -17.90 0.71 -6.33
CA TYR A 85 -17.23 0.64 -7.64
C TYR A 85 -16.10 -0.40 -7.66
N LEU A 86 -15.74 -0.92 -6.48
CA LEU A 86 -14.78 -2.01 -6.24
C LEU A 86 -15.36 -3.18 -5.43
N GLY A 87 -16.66 -3.16 -5.08
CA GLY A 87 -17.25 -4.21 -4.22
C GLY A 87 -17.50 -5.54 -4.93
N ALA A 88 -17.80 -5.49 -6.24
CA ALA A 88 -18.14 -6.68 -7.02
C ALA A 88 -16.90 -7.45 -7.54
N GLU A 89 -15.78 -6.77 -7.82
CA GLU A 89 -14.62 -7.41 -8.49
C GLU A 89 -13.69 -8.20 -7.55
N PHE A 90 -13.72 -7.94 -6.24
CA PHE A 90 -12.98 -8.77 -5.27
C PHE A 90 -13.52 -10.21 -5.21
N GLN A 91 -14.80 -10.40 -5.53
CA GLN A 91 -15.43 -11.72 -5.62
C GLN A 91 -15.09 -12.42 -6.95
N GLU A 92 -15.17 -11.70 -8.09
CA GLU A 92 -14.92 -12.30 -9.43
C GLU A 92 -13.46 -12.78 -9.64
N THR A 93 -12.48 -12.10 -9.03
CA THR A 93 -11.07 -12.50 -9.15
C THR A 93 -10.79 -13.81 -8.40
N MET A 94 -11.52 -14.08 -7.31
CA MET A 94 -11.43 -15.33 -6.56
C MET A 94 -12.18 -16.49 -7.24
N ASP A 95 -13.33 -16.21 -7.86
CA ASP A 95 -14.17 -17.23 -8.52
C ASP A 95 -13.59 -17.71 -9.86
N SER A 96 -12.82 -16.86 -10.56
CA SER A 96 -12.15 -17.23 -11.82
C SER A 96 -10.92 -18.13 -11.61
N GLY A 97 -10.28 -18.06 -10.43
CA GLY A 97 -9.09 -18.85 -10.10
C GLY A 97 -9.41 -20.26 -9.57
N LEU A 98 -10.59 -20.47 -8.98
CA LEU A 98 -10.93 -21.71 -8.28
C LEU A 98 -11.67 -22.75 -9.15
N ASN A 99 -12.34 -22.32 -10.23
CA ASN A 99 -13.19 -23.21 -11.04
C ASN A 99 -12.45 -24.06 -12.09
N ARG A 100 -11.11 -24.08 -12.11
CA ARG A 100 -10.34 -24.85 -13.12
C ARG A 100 -9.64 -26.11 -12.62
N ILE A 101 -9.73 -26.48 -11.33
CA ILE A 101 -8.90 -27.58 -10.80
C ILE A 101 -9.68 -28.80 -10.29
N HIS A 102 -10.99 -28.75 -10.04
CA HIS A 102 -11.73 -29.94 -9.56
C HIS A 102 -12.76 -30.46 -10.57
N SER A 103 -12.30 -31.29 -11.52
CA SER A 103 -13.06 -32.44 -12.02
C SER A 103 -12.07 -33.42 -12.64
N GLY A 104 -11.46 -34.23 -11.77
CA GLY A 104 -10.70 -35.41 -12.17
C GLY A 104 -11.59 -36.65 -12.18
N GLU A 105 -11.63 -37.27 -13.36
CA GLU A 105 -11.70 -38.71 -13.64
C GLU A 105 -12.88 -39.58 -13.15
N VAL A 106 -13.59 -40.14 -14.14
CA VAL A 106 -13.96 -41.58 -14.11
C VAL A 106 -13.58 -42.18 -15.47
N ALA A 107 -12.83 -43.28 -15.43
CA ALA A 107 -12.28 -44.01 -16.57
C ALA A 107 -13.28 -44.96 -17.24
N SER A 108 -13.19 -45.15 -18.57
CA SER A 108 -13.04 -46.45 -19.26
C SER A 108 -13.26 -46.38 -20.79
N PRO A 109 -12.77 -47.37 -21.57
CA PRO A 109 -12.21 -47.19 -22.92
C PRO A 109 -13.18 -47.61 -24.05
N VAL A 110 -12.87 -47.26 -25.32
CA VAL A 110 -13.09 -48.09 -26.54
C VAL A 110 -12.65 -47.32 -27.81
N VAL A 111 -11.69 -47.93 -28.54
CA VAL A 111 -11.51 -48.05 -30.00
C VAL A 111 -11.68 -46.82 -30.92
N GLY A 112 -10.59 -46.46 -31.63
CA GLY A 112 -10.62 -46.39 -33.10
C GLY A 112 -10.22 -45.08 -33.82
N HIS A 113 -9.14 -45.19 -34.61
CA HIS A 113 -8.80 -44.47 -35.87
C HIS A 113 -7.91 -43.18 -35.90
N ARG A 114 -6.61 -43.44 -36.10
CA ARG A 114 -5.63 -42.93 -37.12
C ARG A 114 -5.68 -41.47 -37.67
N PHE A 115 -4.62 -40.71 -37.31
CA PHE A 115 -3.63 -39.93 -38.13
C PHE A 115 -4.06 -38.74 -39.04
N PRO A 116 -3.12 -37.89 -39.55
CA PRO A 116 -2.06 -37.09 -38.88
C PRO A 116 -1.91 -35.65 -39.46
N GLY A 117 -1.17 -34.73 -38.83
CA GLY A 117 -0.72 -33.53 -39.55
C GLY A 117 -0.04 -32.40 -38.77
N TYR A 118 1.29 -32.34 -38.93
CA TYR A 118 2.13 -31.13 -39.04
C TYR A 118 2.70 -30.40 -37.80
N ILE A 119 3.95 -30.79 -37.53
CA ILE A 119 5.16 -30.01 -37.21
C ILE A 119 5.30 -29.35 -35.84
N ASP A 120 6.11 -30.06 -35.05
CA ASP A 120 6.94 -29.66 -33.93
C ASP A 120 7.96 -28.57 -34.33
N TYR A 121 7.92 -27.43 -33.64
CA TYR A 121 9.08 -26.55 -33.49
C TYR A 121 9.27 -26.29 -32.00
N GLN A 122 10.07 -27.16 -31.38
CA GLN A 122 10.78 -26.81 -30.15
C GLN A 122 11.73 -25.64 -30.45
N GLY A 123 11.32 -24.45 -30.04
CA GLY A 123 12.12 -23.23 -30.11
C GLY A 123 11.96 -22.43 -28.83
N VAL A 124 12.64 -22.88 -27.77
CA VAL A 124 13.08 -22.10 -26.59
C VAL A 124 12.12 -20.97 -26.16
N GLY A 125 10.89 -21.35 -25.81
CA GLY A 125 10.02 -20.47 -25.04
C GLY A 125 10.61 -20.34 -23.65
N MET A 126 11.31 -19.23 -23.40
CA MET A 126 11.56 -18.72 -22.05
C MET A 126 10.23 -18.72 -21.32
N ARG A 127 9.94 -19.78 -20.56
CA ARG A 127 9.00 -19.72 -19.45
C ARG A 127 9.55 -18.64 -18.56
N GLN A 128 9.07 -17.42 -18.74
CA GLN A 128 9.05 -16.44 -17.67
C GLN A 128 8.22 -17.12 -16.58
N GLN A 129 8.92 -17.86 -15.71
CA GLN A 129 8.38 -18.34 -14.47
C GLN A 129 8.08 -17.07 -13.69
N PHE A 130 6.90 -16.50 -13.92
CA PHE A 130 6.35 -15.48 -13.04
C PHE A 130 6.46 -16.06 -11.63
N PRO A 131 7.13 -15.36 -10.70
CA PRO A 131 7.25 -15.84 -9.33
C PRO A 131 5.84 -16.18 -8.84
N ALA A 132 5.67 -17.40 -8.32
CA ALA A 132 4.41 -17.85 -7.73
C ALA A 132 3.79 -16.72 -6.92
N GLU A 133 2.50 -16.44 -7.14
CA GLU A 133 1.76 -15.32 -6.54
C GLU A 133 2.16 -15.13 -5.07
N ARG A 134 2.98 -14.12 -4.82
CA ARG A 134 3.45 -13.83 -3.47
C ARG A 134 2.30 -13.15 -2.75
N LYS A 135 1.71 -13.89 -1.81
CA LYS A 135 0.69 -13.33 -0.92
C LYS A 135 1.35 -12.31 0.00
N TRP A 136 0.92 -11.06 -0.13
CA TRP A 136 1.32 -10.00 0.79
C TRP A 136 0.70 -10.26 2.16
N ALA A 137 1.45 -9.94 3.22
CA ALA A 137 0.98 -9.96 4.59
C ALA A 137 1.17 -8.58 5.22
N LEU A 138 0.24 -8.20 6.10
CA LEU A 138 0.42 -7.06 6.99
C LEU A 138 1.31 -7.50 8.15
N GLY A 139 2.32 -6.70 8.48
CA GLY A 139 3.19 -6.87 9.65
C GLY A 139 3.79 -8.27 9.80
N LEU A 140 4.04 -8.66 11.05
CA LEU A 140 4.56 -9.98 11.42
C LEU A 140 3.61 -10.70 12.36
N GLN A 141 3.25 -11.91 12.01
CA GLN A 141 2.38 -12.74 12.83
C GLN A 141 3.21 -13.68 13.71
N SER A 142 2.87 -13.77 14.99
CA SER A 142 3.46 -14.74 15.92
C SER A 142 2.42 -15.37 16.83
N ARG A 143 2.68 -16.61 17.25
CA ARG A 143 1.88 -17.33 18.25
C ARG A 143 2.46 -17.22 19.67
N ALA A 144 3.62 -16.58 19.84
CA ALA A 144 4.26 -16.40 21.13
C ALA A 144 3.45 -15.49 22.06
N GLN A 145 3.75 -15.52 23.36
CA GLN A 145 3.08 -14.65 24.31
C GLN A 145 3.49 -13.18 24.08
N PRO A 146 2.61 -12.17 24.30
CA PRO A 146 2.95 -10.77 24.08
C PRO A 146 4.23 -10.31 24.79
N ARG A 147 4.48 -10.86 25.99
CA ARG A 147 5.68 -10.55 26.75
C ARG A 147 6.96 -11.02 26.04
N GLU A 148 6.93 -12.21 25.46
CA GLU A 148 8.06 -12.79 24.72
C GLU A 148 8.29 -12.00 23.44
N ILE A 149 7.23 -11.73 22.67
CA ILE A 149 7.28 -10.93 21.45
C ILE A 149 7.90 -9.56 21.74
N MET A 150 7.37 -8.84 22.73
CA MET A 150 7.89 -7.52 23.07
C MET A 150 9.32 -7.57 23.59
N THR A 151 9.76 -8.67 24.22
CA THR A 151 11.15 -8.84 24.66
C THR A 151 12.09 -8.94 23.46
N GLU A 152 11.75 -9.74 22.45
CA GLU A 152 12.54 -9.86 21.22
C GLU A 152 12.53 -8.56 20.40
N VAL A 153 11.39 -7.88 20.33
CA VAL A 153 11.28 -6.54 19.71
C VAL A 153 12.24 -5.55 20.37
N LEU A 154 12.23 -5.47 21.70
CA LEU A 154 13.08 -4.54 22.44
C LEU A 154 14.56 -4.85 22.27
N LYS A 155 14.96 -6.13 22.23
CA LYS A 155 16.33 -6.54 21.91
C LYS A 155 16.74 -6.11 20.51
N ALA A 156 15.91 -6.38 19.50
CA ALA A 156 16.18 -5.98 18.12
C ALA A 156 16.30 -4.46 17.96
N LEU A 157 15.44 -3.68 18.64
CA LEU A 157 15.55 -2.22 18.66
C LEU A 157 16.86 -1.75 19.29
N GLN A 158 17.29 -2.40 20.37
CA GLN A 158 18.55 -2.09 21.05
C GLN A 158 19.75 -2.36 20.16
N GLU A 159 19.81 -3.52 19.50
CA GLU A 159 20.90 -3.89 18.58
C GLU A 159 21.02 -2.94 17.38
N LEU A 160 19.90 -2.39 16.92
CA LEU A 160 19.85 -1.42 15.82
C LEU A 160 20.08 0.03 16.26
N ASN A 161 20.37 0.28 17.54
CA ASN A 161 20.50 1.62 18.12
C ASN A 161 19.27 2.51 17.87
N VAL A 162 18.08 1.91 17.89
CA VAL A 162 16.81 2.64 17.80
C VAL A 162 16.45 3.12 19.20
N CYS A 163 16.06 4.39 19.34
CA CYS A 163 15.49 4.89 20.59
C CYS A 163 13.97 4.74 20.56
N TRP A 164 13.35 4.44 21.70
CA TRP A 164 11.90 4.27 21.77
C TRP A 164 11.28 4.89 23.03
N LYS A 165 9.98 5.20 22.92
CA LYS A 165 9.13 5.64 24.02
C LYS A 165 7.83 4.83 24.01
N LYS A 166 7.46 4.29 25.17
CA LYS A 166 6.16 3.63 25.37
C LYS A 166 5.05 4.68 25.40
N ILE A 167 4.01 4.49 24.59
CA ILE A 167 2.81 5.34 24.58
C ILE A 167 1.63 4.61 25.23
N GLY A 168 1.55 3.28 25.06
CA GLY A 168 0.47 2.46 25.59
C GLY A 168 0.85 0.99 25.78
N PRO A 169 -0.11 0.12 26.10
CA PRO A 169 0.10 -1.33 26.14
C PRO A 169 0.55 -1.84 24.76
N CYS A 170 1.79 -2.33 24.68
CA CYS A 170 2.41 -2.79 23.43
C CYS A 170 2.39 -1.78 22.27
N ASN A 171 2.31 -0.47 22.58
CA ASN A 171 2.44 0.63 21.63
C ASN A 171 3.70 1.44 21.96
N MET A 172 4.54 1.64 20.95
CA MET A 172 5.80 2.36 21.08
C MET A 172 6.07 3.27 19.89
N LYS A 173 6.54 4.48 20.17
CA LYS A 173 7.10 5.36 19.14
C LYS A 173 8.61 5.25 19.15
N CYS A 174 9.18 5.08 17.97
CA CYS A 174 10.57 4.79 17.76
C CYS A 174 11.22 5.85 16.88
N ARG A 175 12.51 6.08 17.13
CA ARG A 175 13.34 7.03 16.40
C ARG A 175 14.67 6.35 16.10
N TRP A 176 15.00 6.27 14.82
CA TRP A 176 16.28 5.79 14.34
C TRP A 176 17.04 6.94 13.68
N ALA A 177 18.25 7.21 14.15
CA ALA A 177 19.12 8.26 13.61
C ALA A 177 20.34 7.61 12.97
N VAL A 178 20.41 7.67 11.65
CA VAL A 178 21.55 7.17 10.89
C VAL A 178 22.47 8.36 10.62
N GLY A 179 23.67 8.32 11.20
CA GLY A 179 24.74 9.22 10.79
C GLY A 179 25.20 8.82 9.40
N ILE A 180 24.97 9.66 8.39
CA ILE A 180 25.59 9.47 7.09
C ILE A 180 27.05 9.91 7.24
N PRO A 181 28.05 9.01 7.11
CA PRO A 181 29.43 9.44 7.01
C PRO A 181 29.52 10.34 5.78
N GLY A 182 30.01 11.58 5.96
CA GLY A 182 30.14 12.53 4.87
C GLY A 182 30.83 11.87 3.67
N HIS A 183 30.17 11.91 2.52
CA HIS A 183 30.77 11.47 1.26
C HIS A 183 31.92 12.42 0.98
N HIS A 184 33.16 12.00 1.27
CA HIS A 184 34.38 12.69 0.85
C HIS A 184 34.46 12.63 -0.69
N GLY A 185 33.73 13.52 -1.36
CA GLY A 185 34.03 13.90 -2.73
C GLY A 185 35.25 14.80 -2.69
N GLY A 186 36.43 14.26 -2.98
CA GLY A 186 37.65 15.03 -3.13
C GLY A 186 37.47 16.12 -4.20
N ASN A 187 37.56 17.38 -3.81
CA ASN A 187 38.68 18.27 -4.14
C ASN A 187 38.39 19.70 -3.66
N ASP A 188 39.32 20.21 -2.85
CA ASP A 188 39.74 21.60 -2.66
C ASP A 188 38.70 22.74 -2.62
N SER A 189 38.42 23.22 -1.41
CA SER A 189 38.82 24.59 -1.01
C SER A 189 38.46 24.86 0.45
N ILE A 190 39.46 25.35 1.17
CA ILE A 190 39.49 25.84 2.56
C ILE A 190 38.26 26.71 2.89
N ILE A 191 37.39 26.26 3.80
CA ILE A 191 36.78 27.04 4.90
C ILE A 191 36.44 26.05 6.03
N GLU A 192 37.06 26.23 7.20
CA GLU A 192 36.65 25.59 8.46
C GLU A 192 35.21 25.98 8.79
N ASN A 193 34.28 25.07 8.58
CA ASN A 193 32.95 25.12 9.19
C ASN A 193 32.71 23.74 9.76
N GLU A 194 32.46 23.65 11.07
CA GLU A 194 32.10 22.40 11.74
C GLU A 194 30.96 21.73 10.98
N ALA A 195 31.31 20.76 10.13
CA ALA A 195 30.36 20.00 9.36
C ALA A 195 29.66 19.04 10.31
N VAL A 196 28.63 19.52 11.00
CA VAL A 196 27.73 18.68 11.78
C VAL A 196 27.29 17.54 10.86
N PRO A 197 27.61 16.27 11.18
CA PRO A 197 27.20 15.16 10.35
C PRO A 197 25.69 15.21 10.19
N LYS A 198 25.22 15.30 8.94
CA LYS A 198 23.79 15.32 8.63
C LYS A 198 23.20 13.97 9.06
N THR A 199 22.60 13.96 10.24
CA THR A 199 21.88 12.80 10.74
C THR A 199 20.55 12.70 10.02
N THR A 200 20.34 11.59 9.32
CA THR A 200 19.03 11.31 8.74
C THR A 200 18.22 10.53 9.76
N VAL A 201 16.98 10.98 9.98
CA VAL A 201 16.13 10.45 11.03
C VAL A 201 14.90 9.80 10.41
N VAL A 202 14.57 8.61 10.89
CA VAL A 202 13.31 7.93 10.64
C VAL A 202 12.55 7.82 11.96
N LYS A 203 11.27 8.21 11.96
CA LYS A 203 10.34 7.98 13.08
C LYS A 203 9.27 7.01 12.64
N PHE A 204 8.97 6.04 13.48
CA PHE A 204 7.97 5.02 13.20
C PHE A 204 7.27 4.58 14.48
N GLU A 205 6.10 3.97 14.32
CA GLU A 205 5.30 3.41 15.40
C GLU A 205 5.31 1.89 15.31
N LEU A 206 5.46 1.26 16.47
CA LEU A 206 5.35 -0.18 16.66
C LEU A 206 4.09 -0.45 17.48
N GLN A 207 3.24 -1.33 16.97
CA GLN A 207 2.04 -1.75 17.66
C GLN A 207 1.86 -3.25 17.57
N LEU A 208 1.66 -3.89 18.72
CA LEU A 208 1.24 -5.28 18.78
C LEU A 208 -0.29 -5.35 18.89
N TYR A 209 -0.92 -6.04 17.95
CA TYR A 209 -2.35 -6.31 17.92
C TYR A 209 -2.64 -7.76 18.29
N LYS A 210 -3.77 -7.99 18.96
CA LYS A 210 -4.32 -9.34 19.16
C LYS A 210 -5.27 -9.66 18.01
N THR A 211 -5.01 -10.76 17.30
CA THR A 211 -5.93 -11.35 16.32
C THR A 211 -6.62 -12.58 16.93
N GLN A 212 -7.46 -13.30 16.17
CA GLN A 212 -8.23 -14.43 16.70
C GLN A 212 -7.37 -15.50 17.38
N GLU A 213 -6.21 -15.83 16.78
CA GLU A 213 -5.34 -16.91 17.28
C GLU A 213 -3.87 -16.48 17.46
N LYS A 214 -3.51 -15.29 16.99
CA LYS A 214 -2.11 -14.84 16.90
C LYS A 214 -1.97 -13.39 17.35
N TYR A 215 -0.74 -12.96 17.55
CA TYR A 215 -0.40 -11.56 17.65
C TYR A 215 0.17 -11.06 16.33
N LEU A 216 -0.10 -9.81 16.00
CA LEU A 216 0.39 -9.12 14.82
C LEU A 216 1.21 -7.92 15.25
N LEU A 217 2.50 -7.92 14.91
CA LEU A 217 3.37 -6.77 15.08
C LEU A 217 3.34 -5.91 13.82
N ASP A 218 2.89 -4.67 13.95
CA ASP A 218 2.83 -3.69 12.86
C ASP A 218 3.91 -2.61 13.01
N LEU A 219 4.46 -2.17 11.89
CA LEU A 219 5.47 -1.11 11.78
C LEU A 219 4.95 -0.01 10.87
N GLN A 220 4.62 1.14 11.43
CA GLN A 220 4.07 2.27 10.67
C GLN A 220 5.08 3.42 10.60
N ARG A 221 5.53 3.78 9.40
CA ARG A 221 6.35 4.98 9.19
C ARG A 221 5.55 6.24 9.54
N LEU A 222 6.10 7.09 10.40
CA LEU A 222 5.54 8.40 10.74
C LEU A 222 6.27 9.53 10.00
N GLU A 223 7.60 9.50 9.99
CA GLU A 223 8.45 10.56 9.43
C GLU A 223 9.76 9.97 8.87
N GLY A 224 10.38 10.68 7.94
CA GLY A 224 11.69 10.32 7.36
C GLY A 224 11.60 9.58 6.02
N PRO A 225 12.76 9.31 5.37
CA PRO A 225 12.81 8.73 4.03
C PRO A 225 12.23 7.31 3.96
N GLN A 226 11.44 7.03 2.91
CA GLN A 226 10.76 5.75 2.74
C GLN A 226 11.73 4.57 2.57
N PHE A 227 12.78 4.72 1.75
CA PHE A 227 13.73 3.64 1.54
C PHE A 227 14.52 3.30 2.80
N LEU A 228 14.96 4.31 3.56
CA LEU A 228 15.62 4.06 4.86
C LEU A 228 14.71 3.38 5.87
N PHE A 229 13.41 3.67 5.84
CA PHE A 229 12.44 2.93 6.65
C PHE A 229 12.32 1.46 6.21
N LEU A 230 12.34 1.17 4.90
CA LEU A 230 12.33 -0.21 4.40
C LEU A 230 13.62 -0.96 4.77
N ASP A 231 14.78 -0.29 4.68
CA ASP A 231 16.06 -0.85 5.10
C ASP A 231 16.05 -1.16 6.61
N LEU A 232 15.51 -0.25 7.42
CA LEU A 232 15.30 -0.47 8.85
C LEU A 232 14.38 -1.67 9.10
N CYS A 233 13.26 -1.79 8.38
CA CYS A 233 12.37 -2.93 8.51
C CYS A 233 13.12 -4.22 8.18
N ALA A 234 13.85 -4.29 7.07
CA ALA A 234 14.62 -5.48 6.71
C ALA A 234 15.66 -5.85 7.78
N ALA A 235 16.40 -4.87 8.31
CA ALA A 235 17.37 -5.08 9.38
C ALA A 235 16.70 -5.54 10.67
N PHE A 236 15.57 -4.93 11.05
CA PHE A 236 14.77 -5.31 12.22
C PHE A 236 14.26 -6.74 12.11
N LEU A 237 13.74 -7.13 10.95
CA LEU A 237 13.30 -8.51 10.68
C LEU A 237 14.45 -9.51 10.78
N ALA A 238 15.65 -9.16 10.31
CA ALA A 238 16.81 -10.02 10.41
C ALA A 238 17.27 -10.25 11.86
N GLN A 239 17.01 -9.30 12.78
CA GLN A 239 17.36 -9.42 14.20
C GLN A 239 16.31 -10.15 15.03
N LEU A 240 15.07 -10.28 14.56
CA LEU A 240 14.05 -11.05 15.26
C LEU A 240 14.38 -12.55 15.15
N ARG A 241 15.03 -13.09 16.20
CA ARG A 241 15.63 -14.43 16.13
C ARG A 241 14.62 -15.56 16.11
N VAL A 242 13.39 -15.39 16.62
CA VAL A 242 12.27 -16.33 16.44
C VAL A 242 10.95 -15.58 16.73
N LEU A 243 10.01 -15.58 15.78
CA LEU A 243 8.58 -15.29 16.00
C LEU A 243 7.70 -16.34 15.32
#